data_AF-F4WZW2-F1
#
_entry.id   AF-F4WZW2-F1
#
_cell.length_a   1.000
_cell.length_b   1.000
_cell.length_c   1.000
_cell.angle_alpha   90.00
_cell.angle_beta   90.00
_cell.angle_gamma   90.00
#
_symmetry.space_group_name_H-M   'P 1'
#
loop_
_entity.id
_entity.type
_entity.pdbx_description
1 polymer ?
#
loop_
_entity_poly.entity_id
_entity_poly.type
_entity_poly.pdbx_seq_one_letter_code
_entity_poly.pdbx_strand_id
1 'polypeptide(L)'
;MSDVDTAKMTVIVDVNGECHFYVSEMECFALITPKLIKEYQLHLEKASFIVLDTSFELDVMRYVLDIASQMNIPGDESRDQTGDLPIGRPLSHGTIY
;
A
#
# COMPACT_ATOMS: atom_id res chain seq x y z
N MET A 1 -28.37 -1.06 -2.47
CA MET A 1 -27.42 -1.98 -3.13
C MET A 1 -26.46 -1.10 -3.90
N SER A 2 -25.16 -1.19 -3.61
CA SER A 2 -24.15 -0.48 -4.41
C SER A 2 -24.10 -1.15 -5.78
N ASP A 3 -24.27 -0.34 -6.82
CA ASP A 3 -24.33 -0.75 -8.23
C ASP A 3 -22.93 -1.01 -8.80
N VAL A 4 -22.09 -1.67 -7.99
CA VAL A 4 -20.65 -1.76 -8.20
C VAL A 4 -20.27 -3.23 -8.16
N ASP A 5 -19.78 -3.71 -9.29
CA ASP A 5 -19.23 -5.05 -9.39
C ASP A 5 -17.91 -5.15 -8.63
N THR A 6 -17.68 -6.30 -7.98
CA THR A 6 -16.35 -6.66 -7.50
C THR A 6 -15.38 -6.71 -8.67
N ALA A 7 -14.13 -6.26 -8.45
CA ALA A 7 -13.03 -6.39 -9.41
C ALA A 7 -12.93 -7.80 -10.02
N LYS A 8 -12.71 -7.87 -11.34
CA LYS A 8 -12.58 -9.12 -12.10
C LYS A 8 -11.26 -9.13 -12.87
N MET A 9 -10.65 -10.30 -12.93
CA MET A 9 -9.44 -10.55 -13.70
C MET A 9 -9.58 -11.87 -14.44
N THR A 10 -9.41 -11.84 -15.76
CA THR A 10 -9.33 -13.05 -16.59
C THR A 10 -7.90 -13.21 -17.06
N VAL A 11 -7.29 -14.37 -16.79
CA VAL A 11 -5.88 -14.64 -17.10
C VAL A 11 -5.80 -15.87 -18.01
N ILE A 12 -4.99 -15.78 -19.07
CA ILE A 12 -4.59 -16.91 -19.91
C ILE A 12 -3.24 -17.40 -19.41
N VAL A 13 -3.21 -18.64 -18.94
CA VAL A 13 -2.00 -19.32 -18.46
C VAL A 13 -1.66 -20.52 -19.34
N ASP A 14 -0.38 -20.82 -19.48
CA ASP A 14 0.07 -22.03 -20.19
C ASP A 14 0.18 -23.25 -19.26
N VAL A 15 0.69 -24.36 -19.83
CA VAL A 15 0.89 -25.63 -19.12
C VAL A 15 1.96 -25.57 -18.02
N ASN A 16 2.84 -24.57 -18.05
CA ASN A 16 3.87 -24.34 -17.03
C ASN A 16 3.37 -23.38 -15.93
N GLY A 17 2.18 -22.79 -16.10
CA GLY A 17 1.61 -21.80 -15.20
C GLY A 17 2.06 -20.36 -15.49
N GLU A 18 2.70 -20.10 -16.63
CA GLU A 18 3.11 -18.74 -17.02
C GLU A 18 1.90 -17.95 -17.54
N CYS A 19 1.78 -16.69 -17.12
CA CYS A 19 0.76 -15.77 -17.61
C CYS A 19 1.19 -15.19 -18.96
N HIS A 20 0.41 -15.46 -20.00
CA HIS A 20 0.66 -14.92 -21.35
C HIS A 20 -0.14 -13.65 -21.61
N PHE A 21 -1.32 -13.53 -21.02
CA PHE A 21 -2.25 -12.44 -21.26
C PHE A 21 -3.27 -12.32 -20.14
N TYR A 22 -3.71 -11.10 -19.84
CA TYR A 22 -4.82 -10.88 -18.92
C TYR A 22 -5.66 -9.68 -19.32
N VAL A 23 -6.93 -9.69 -18.91
CA VAL A 23 -7.86 -8.55 -18.97
C VAL A 23 -8.44 -8.34 -17.58
N SER A 24 -8.48 -7.10 -17.13
CA SER A 24 -8.94 -6.72 -15.80
C SER A 24 -10.00 -5.63 -15.85
N GLU A 25 -11.07 -5.81 -15.08
CA GLU A 25 -12.08 -4.80 -14.78
C GLU A 25 -11.88 -4.41 -13.30
N MET A 26 -11.35 -3.22 -13.07
CA MET A 26 -10.83 -2.76 -11.76
C MET A 26 -11.45 -1.42 -11.33
N GLU A 27 -12.49 -0.96 -12.02
CA GLU A 27 -13.14 0.34 -11.83
C GLU A 27 -13.72 0.51 -10.42
N CYS A 28 -14.03 -0.58 -9.73
CA CYS A 28 -14.48 -0.52 -8.34
C CYS A 28 -13.45 0.12 -7.39
N PHE A 29 -12.15 0.07 -7.71
CA PHE A 29 -11.11 0.70 -6.91
C PHE A 29 -11.16 2.24 -6.95
N ALA A 30 -11.75 2.84 -8.00
CA ALA A 30 -11.98 4.29 -8.06
C ALA A 30 -12.94 4.78 -6.96
N LEU A 31 -13.70 3.87 -6.33
CA LEU A 31 -14.57 4.20 -5.20
C LEU A 31 -13.84 4.28 -3.87
N ILE A 32 -12.60 3.76 -3.80
CA ILE A 32 -11.74 3.92 -2.64
C ILE A 32 -11.16 5.33 -2.72
N THR A 33 -11.92 6.31 -2.26
CA THR A 33 -11.55 7.73 -2.35
C THR A 33 -10.81 8.20 -1.08
N PRO A 34 -10.07 9.33 -1.12
CA PRO A 34 -9.51 9.93 0.10
C PRO A 34 -10.57 10.20 1.18
N LYS A 35 -11.81 10.54 0.76
CA LYS A 35 -12.94 10.74 1.66
C LYS A 35 -13.28 9.46 2.42
N LEU A 36 -13.34 8.32 1.74
CA LEU A 36 -13.59 7.03 2.37
C LEU A 36 -12.45 6.67 3.33
N ILE A 37 -11.20 6.85 2.90
CA ILE A 37 -10.02 6.59 3.74
C ILE A 37 -10.05 7.43 5.03
N LYS A 38 -10.47 8.69 4.95
CA LYS A 38 -10.61 9.57 6.12
C LYS A 38 -11.56 9.02 7.18
N GLU A 39 -12.58 8.26 6.79
CA GLU A 39 -13.50 7.60 7.75
C GLU A 39 -12.77 6.58 8.64
N TYR A 40 -11.62 6.06 8.18
CA TYR A 40 -10.77 5.11 8.89
C TYR A 40 -9.47 5.73 9.43
N GLN A 41 -9.34 7.05 9.43
CA GLN A 41 -8.11 7.75 9.81
C GLN A 41 -7.55 7.31 11.16
N LEU A 42 -8.41 7.12 12.18
CA LEU A 42 -7.97 6.71 13.52
C LEU A 42 -7.34 5.30 13.54
N HIS A 43 -7.67 4.44 12.59
CA HIS A 43 -7.04 3.12 12.43
C HIS A 43 -5.67 3.26 11.76
N LEU A 44 -5.57 4.12 10.73
CA LEU A 44 -4.31 4.43 10.07
C LEU A 44 -3.31 5.04 11.05
N GLU A 45 -3.71 6.04 11.84
CA GLU A 45 -2.85 6.73 12.81
C GLU A 45 -2.27 5.80 13.90
N LYS A 46 -2.93 4.67 14.17
CA LYS A 46 -2.49 3.68 15.16
C LYS A 46 -1.74 2.50 14.53
N ALA A 47 -1.62 2.47 13.21
CA ALA A 47 -0.94 1.39 12.52
C ALA A 47 0.57 1.46 12.78
N SER A 48 1.18 0.30 13.02
CA SER A 48 2.64 0.19 13.14
C SER A 48 3.35 0.25 11.78
N PHE A 49 2.61 0.04 10.69
CA PHE A 49 3.10 0.00 9.32
C PHE A 49 1.94 0.11 8.32
N ILE A 50 2.22 0.63 7.12
CA ILE A 50 1.25 0.70 6.01
C ILE A 50 1.83 0.01 4.77
N VAL A 51 1.00 -0.85 4.16
CA VAL A 51 1.24 -1.46 2.84
C VAL A 51 0.23 -0.87 1.86
N LEU A 52 0.70 -0.41 0.70
CA LEU A 52 -0.14 0.14 -0.36
C LEU A 52 -0.07 -0.76 -1.60
N ASP A 53 -1.23 -1.00 -2.20
CA ASP A 53 -1.34 -1.64 -3.51
C ASP A 53 -1.32 -0.55 -4.59
N THR A 54 -0.63 -0.80 -5.71
CA THR A 54 -0.59 0.08 -6.88
C THR A 54 -1.92 0.18 -7.63
N SER A 55 -2.91 -0.63 -7.25
CA SER A 55 -4.27 -0.63 -7.82
C SER A 55 -5.10 0.58 -7.37
N PHE A 56 -4.64 1.35 -6.38
CA PHE A 56 -5.31 2.58 -5.93
C PHE A 56 -4.98 3.78 -6.82
N GLU A 57 -5.88 4.77 -6.85
CA GLU A 57 -5.60 6.03 -7.50
C GLU A 57 -4.47 6.81 -6.78
N LEU A 58 -3.73 7.61 -7.54
CA LEU A 58 -2.54 8.31 -7.04
C LEU A 58 -2.86 9.30 -5.91
N ASP A 59 -4.02 9.94 -5.95
CA ASP A 59 -4.48 10.87 -4.91
C ASP A 59 -4.79 10.16 -3.60
N VAL A 60 -5.34 8.94 -3.67
CA VAL A 60 -5.60 8.06 -2.52
C VAL A 60 -4.28 7.61 -1.90
N MET A 61 -3.35 7.13 -2.72
CA MET A 61 -2.01 6.75 -2.24
C MET A 61 -1.30 7.95 -1.59
N ARG A 62 -1.34 9.13 -2.23
CA ARG A 62 -0.78 10.37 -1.67
C ARG A 62 -1.40 10.69 -0.30
N TYR A 63 -2.73 10.64 -0.19
CA TYR A 63 -3.43 10.94 1.06
C TYR A 63 -3.01 10.00 2.20
N VAL A 64 -2.87 8.70 1.93
CA VAL A 64 -2.40 7.74 2.93
C VAL A 64 -0.95 8.00 3.32
N LEU A 65 -0.07 8.29 2.36
CA LEU A 65 1.34 8.61 2.62
C LEU A 65 1.51 9.90 3.43
N ASP A 66 0.67 10.92 3.19
CA ASP A 66 0.69 12.15 3.97
C ASP A 66 0.33 11.89 5.44
N ILE A 67 -0.66 11.03 5.72
CA ILE A 67 -0.99 10.58 7.09
C ILE A 67 0.17 9.81 7.69
N ALA A 68 0.74 8.84 6.95
CA ALA A 68 1.86 8.03 7.41
C ALA A 68 3.04 8.91 7.82
N SER A 69 3.37 9.90 6.99
CA SER A 69 4.45 10.86 7.25
C SER A 69 4.17 11.71 8.49
N GLN A 70 2.94 12.18 8.70
CA GLN A 70 2.57 12.99 9.88
C GLN A 70 2.67 12.18 11.18
N MET A 71 2.38 10.89 11.11
CA MET A 71 2.35 9.99 12.27
C MET A 71 3.66 9.21 12.49
N ASN A 72 4.68 9.46 11.65
CA ASN A 72 5.92 8.69 11.62
C ASN A 72 5.70 7.17 11.46
N ILE A 73 4.69 6.78 10.69
CA ILE A 73 4.42 5.40 10.35
C ILE A 73 5.28 5.05 9.13
N PRO A 74 6.12 4.00 9.20
CA PRO A 74 6.90 3.59 8.05
C PRO A 74 5.98 3.08 6.93
N GLY A 75 6.27 3.49 5.69
CA GLY A 75 5.79 2.81 4.49
C GLY A 75 6.90 1.90 3.94
N ASP A 76 6.54 0.76 3.36
CA ASP A 76 7.49 0.01 2.53
C ASP A 76 7.69 0.79 1.23
N GLU A 77 8.67 1.69 1.20
CA GLU A 77 9.37 1.89 -0.05
C GLU A 77 10.38 0.75 -0.10
N SER A 78 10.09 -0.26 -0.94
CA SER A 78 10.97 -1.38 -1.20
C SER A 78 12.41 -0.88 -1.23
N ARG A 79 13.17 -1.21 -0.18
CA ARG A 79 14.50 -0.65 0.08
C ARG A 79 15.35 -0.73 -1.17
N ASP A 80 15.65 0.42 -1.78
CA ASP A 80 16.79 0.54 -2.66
C ASP A 80 18.02 0.41 -1.76
N GLN A 81 18.52 -0.82 -1.62
CA GLN A 81 19.75 -1.12 -0.90
C GLN A 81 20.94 -0.73 -1.76
N THR A 82 21.14 0.57 -1.96
CA THR A 82 22.38 1.09 -2.50
C THR A 82 22.87 2.29 -1.69
N GLY A 83 23.68 1.99 -0.67
CA GLY A 83 24.77 2.82 -0.15
C GLY A 83 24.44 4.19 0.44
N ASP A 84 24.34 4.28 1.77
CA ASP A 84 25.33 5.00 2.60
C ASP A 84 24.81 5.19 4.05
N LEU A 85 25.53 4.63 5.02
CA LEU A 85 25.59 5.11 6.41
C LEU A 85 26.89 5.93 6.52
N PRO A 86 27.03 6.98 7.36
CA PRO A 86 26.52 7.08 8.75
C PRO A 86 25.95 8.51 9.06
N ILE A 87 25.46 8.94 10.24
CA ILE A 87 26.01 8.94 11.60
C ILE A 87 24.87 9.35 12.58
N GLY A 88 24.70 8.60 13.68
CA GLY A 88 24.41 9.17 15.00
C GLY A 88 22.96 9.27 15.47
N ARG A 89 22.50 8.26 16.22
CA ARG A 89 21.88 8.42 17.56
C ARG A 89 21.87 7.07 18.30
N PRO A 90 22.05 7.05 19.63
CA PRO A 90 22.21 5.79 20.36
C PRO A 90 20.85 5.11 20.51
N LEU A 91 20.73 3.88 20.00
CA LEU A 91 19.65 2.97 20.36
C LEU A 91 19.89 2.49 21.79
N SER A 92 19.16 3.06 22.74
CA SER A 92 19.10 2.53 24.09
C SER A 92 18.11 1.36 24.12
N HIS A 93 18.65 0.18 24.42
CA HIS A 93 18.00 -1.00 24.99
C HIS A 93 17.05 -1.82 24.10
N GLY A 94 17.45 -3.08 23.88
CA GLY A 94 16.50 -4.17 23.67
C GLY A 94 16.91 -5.27 22.67
N THR A 95 18.08 -5.90 22.85
CA THR A 95 18.34 -7.20 22.23
C THR A 95 17.48 -8.26 22.91
N ILE A 96 16.61 -8.96 22.16
CA ILE A 96 16.14 -10.29 22.51
C ILE A 96 16.22 -11.13 21.21
N TYR A 97 16.79 -12.32 21.37
CA TYR A 97 17.30 -13.28 20.35
C TYR A 97 16.41 -13.52 19.13
#